data_AF-A0A967ZCN6-F1
#
_entry.id   AF-A0A967ZCN6-F1
#
_cell.length_a   1.000
_cell.length_b   1.000
_cell.length_c   1.000
_cell.angle_alpha   90.00
_cell.angle_beta   90.00
_cell.angle_gamma   90.00
#
_symmetry.space_group_name_H-M   'P 1'
#
loop_
_entity.id
_entity.type
_entity.pdbx_description
1 polymer ?
#
loop_
_entity_poly.entity_id
_entity_poly.type
_entity_poly.pdbx_seq_one_letter_code
_entity_poly.pdbx_strand_id
1 'polypeptide(L)'
;MQTRIIVLAAFATSALAVQTAHAQAQTDAPLTFFVTSTTHSGDLGGLEGADAECQNLAAAVGAGGRTWRAYLSTTGSQTEPAVNARDRIGDGPWHNANGVMIAASVADLHGDIERDRNLIYRETALTENGDLVNGRVRPEGENNEHDMLTGSDSRGRAYWGGLGNGGLDFTCRNWTYGGSDGNAVIGHHDRLSGWNTSWNSSHTTEGCSLADFVETGGAGRFYCFAAD
;
A
#
# COMPACT_ATOMS: atom_id res chain seq x y z
N MET A 1 -9.87 77.62 -18.94
CA MET A 1 -9.83 76.84 -17.68
C MET A 1 -9.89 75.37 -18.03
N GLN A 2 -8.87 74.62 -17.56
CA GLN A 2 -8.75 73.16 -17.43
C GLN A 2 -8.74 72.27 -18.69
N THR A 3 -7.54 72.04 -19.20
CA THR A 3 -7.15 70.87 -20.00
C THR A 3 -7.11 69.64 -19.08
N ARG A 4 -7.91 68.60 -19.36
CA ARG A 4 -7.89 67.34 -18.61
C ARG A 4 -6.88 66.38 -19.24
N ILE A 5 -5.82 66.05 -18.50
CA ILE A 5 -4.84 65.02 -18.84
C ILE A 5 -5.42 63.66 -18.39
N ILE A 6 -5.62 62.74 -19.33
CA ILE A 6 -6.03 61.36 -19.04
C ILE A 6 -4.74 60.53 -18.93
N VAL A 7 -4.41 60.11 -17.72
CA VAL A 7 -3.31 59.15 -17.45
C VAL A 7 -3.89 57.74 -17.54
N LEU A 8 -3.52 56.99 -18.57
CA LEU A 8 -3.80 55.56 -18.69
C LEU A 8 -2.80 54.79 -17.82
N ALA A 9 -3.25 54.27 -16.68
CA ALA A 9 -2.47 53.34 -15.86
C ALA A 9 -2.43 51.96 -16.53
N ALA A 10 -1.24 51.51 -16.93
CA ALA A 10 -1.02 50.17 -17.41
C ALA A 10 -1.03 49.19 -16.22
N PHE A 11 -2.10 48.40 -16.09
CA PHE A 11 -2.14 47.28 -15.17
C PHE A 11 -1.32 46.12 -15.75
N ALA A 12 -0.13 45.90 -15.18
CA ALA A 12 0.64 44.69 -15.43
C ALA A 12 -0.06 43.50 -14.73
N THR A 13 -0.76 42.67 -15.50
CA THR A 13 -1.32 41.41 -15.02
C THR A 13 -0.19 40.40 -14.82
N SER A 14 0.19 40.15 -13.57
CA SER A 14 1.03 39.04 -13.17
C SER A 14 0.28 37.72 -13.40
N ALA A 15 0.71 36.94 -14.39
CA ALA A 15 0.22 35.59 -14.61
C ALA A 15 0.64 34.69 -13.44
N LEU A 16 -0.33 34.21 -12.67
CA LEU A 16 -0.11 33.13 -11.71
C LEU A 16 0.27 31.86 -12.50
N ALA A 17 1.46 31.34 -12.25
CA ALA A 17 1.89 30.05 -12.76
C ALA A 17 0.96 28.95 -12.22
N VAL A 18 0.29 28.26 -13.13
CA VAL A 18 -0.49 27.06 -12.86
C VAL A 18 0.48 25.97 -12.39
N GLN A 19 0.26 25.43 -11.18
CA GLN A 19 0.95 24.22 -10.73
C GLN A 19 0.45 23.05 -11.57
N THR A 20 1.32 22.52 -12.44
CA THR A 20 1.05 21.26 -13.14
C THR A 20 1.15 20.12 -12.14
N ALA A 21 0.02 19.50 -11.81
CA ALA A 21 0.01 18.15 -11.26
C ALA A 21 0.70 17.24 -12.29
N HIS A 22 1.83 16.64 -11.92
CA HIS A 22 2.51 15.67 -12.78
C HIS A 22 1.67 14.39 -12.79
N ALA A 23 0.72 14.28 -13.72
CA ALA A 23 0.19 12.98 -14.11
C ALA A 23 1.37 12.19 -14.70
N GLN A 24 1.82 11.14 -14.00
CA GLN A 24 2.77 10.22 -14.61
C GLN A 24 2.11 9.59 -15.85
N ALA A 25 2.83 9.64 -16.97
CA ALA A 25 2.35 9.03 -18.20
C ALA A 25 2.25 7.51 -18.01
N GLN A 26 1.12 6.94 -18.41
CA GLN A 26 0.94 5.51 -18.55
C GLN A 26 1.99 4.97 -19.54
N THR A 27 2.67 3.87 -19.19
CA THR A 27 3.68 3.25 -20.06
C THR A 27 3.34 1.77 -20.31
N ASP A 28 3.95 1.15 -21.31
CA ASP A 28 3.86 -0.30 -21.54
C ASP A 28 4.77 -1.10 -20.58
N ALA A 29 5.12 -0.52 -19.41
CA ALA A 29 5.93 -1.19 -18.42
C ALA A 29 5.22 -2.46 -17.90
N PRO A 30 5.95 -3.57 -17.71
CA PRO A 30 5.35 -4.81 -17.23
C PRO A 30 4.83 -4.65 -15.81
N LEU A 31 3.72 -5.34 -15.51
CA LEU A 31 3.16 -5.45 -14.17
C LEU A 31 4.20 -6.03 -13.20
N THR A 32 4.55 -5.27 -12.17
CA THR A 32 5.48 -5.67 -11.10
C THR A 32 5.00 -5.30 -9.69
N PHE A 33 3.83 -4.68 -9.56
CA PHE A 33 3.15 -4.42 -8.30
C PHE A 33 1.63 -4.47 -8.48
N PHE A 34 0.91 -5.02 -7.52
CA PHE A 34 -0.54 -4.90 -7.43
C PHE A 34 -1.05 -5.13 -6.00
N VAL A 35 -2.32 -4.80 -5.78
CA VAL A 35 -3.10 -5.22 -4.62
C VAL A 35 -3.87 -6.49 -4.96
N THR A 36 -3.95 -7.47 -4.06
CA THR A 36 -4.77 -8.66 -4.31
C THR A 36 -6.21 -8.32 -4.67
N SER A 37 -6.75 -8.86 -5.77
CA SER A 37 -8.18 -8.73 -6.12
C SER A 37 -9.10 -9.58 -5.23
N THR A 38 -8.54 -10.50 -4.48
CA THR A 38 -9.19 -11.39 -3.51
C THR A 38 -9.06 -10.88 -2.06
N THR A 39 -9.96 -11.35 -1.21
CA THR A 39 -10.07 -11.00 0.22
C THR A 39 -9.73 -12.20 1.09
N HIS A 40 -9.07 -11.99 2.22
CA HIS A 40 -8.56 -13.07 3.05
C HIS A 40 -8.80 -12.86 4.55
N SER A 41 -8.71 -13.93 5.32
CA SER A 41 -8.45 -13.83 6.76
C SER A 41 -6.95 -13.67 7.02
N GLY A 42 -6.57 -13.45 8.28
CA GLY A 42 -5.16 -13.44 8.70
C GLY A 42 -4.47 -14.80 8.58
N ASP A 43 -5.22 -15.91 8.42
CA ASP A 43 -4.63 -17.19 8.05
C ASP A 43 -4.44 -17.27 6.54
N LEU A 44 -3.21 -16.97 6.11
CA LEU A 44 -2.76 -17.05 4.73
C LEU A 44 -1.93 -18.32 4.50
N GLY A 45 -1.81 -19.23 5.48
CA GLY A 45 -0.83 -20.32 5.43
C GLY A 45 0.62 -19.84 5.60
N GLY A 46 0.83 -18.72 6.30
CA GLY A 46 2.12 -18.08 6.45
C GLY A 46 2.57 -17.30 5.21
N LEU A 47 3.83 -16.86 5.22
CA LEU A 47 4.41 -16.11 4.09
C LEU A 47 4.42 -16.90 2.78
N GLU A 48 4.57 -18.22 2.86
CA GLU A 48 4.56 -19.09 1.67
C GLU A 48 3.19 -19.10 1.00
N GLY A 49 2.10 -19.22 1.76
CA GLY A 49 0.76 -19.18 1.19
C GLY A 49 0.37 -17.78 0.69
N ALA A 50 0.82 -16.71 1.38
CA ALA A 50 0.64 -15.35 0.89
C ALA A 50 1.41 -15.08 -0.43
N ASP A 51 2.65 -15.57 -0.54
CA ASP A 51 3.43 -15.49 -1.78
C ASP A 51 2.78 -16.31 -2.91
N ALA A 52 2.23 -17.49 -2.59
CA ALA A 52 1.51 -18.31 -3.56
C ALA A 52 0.25 -17.61 -4.10
N GLU A 53 -0.48 -16.88 -3.27
CA GLU A 53 -1.61 -16.06 -3.72
C GLU A 53 -1.15 -14.99 -4.71
N CYS A 54 -0.09 -14.24 -4.38
CA CYS A 54 0.48 -13.27 -5.31
C CYS A 54 0.91 -13.91 -6.63
N GLN A 55 1.55 -15.08 -6.57
CA GLN A 55 1.96 -15.81 -7.77
C GLN A 55 0.76 -16.24 -8.63
N ASN A 56 -0.31 -16.74 -8.00
CA ASN A 56 -1.52 -17.20 -8.68
C ASN A 56 -2.26 -16.05 -9.37
N LEU A 57 -2.47 -14.93 -8.67
CA LEU A 57 -3.12 -13.75 -9.21
C LEU A 57 -2.32 -13.16 -10.38
N ALA A 58 -1.00 -13.03 -10.22
CA ALA A 58 -0.14 -12.56 -11.30
C ALA A 58 -0.17 -13.50 -12.52
N ALA A 59 -0.19 -14.82 -12.30
CA ALA A 59 -0.29 -15.80 -13.38
C ALA A 59 -1.61 -15.68 -14.16
N ALA A 60 -2.71 -15.38 -13.47
CA ALA A 60 -4.03 -15.20 -14.08
C ALA A 60 -4.06 -14.05 -15.12
N VAL A 61 -3.21 -13.04 -14.95
CA VAL A 61 -3.06 -11.90 -15.88
C VAL A 61 -1.81 -11.98 -16.77
N GLY A 62 -1.16 -13.15 -16.83
CA GLY A 62 0.00 -13.39 -17.70
C GLY A 62 1.33 -12.88 -17.16
N ALA A 63 1.39 -12.44 -15.90
CA ALA A 63 2.61 -11.98 -15.22
C ALA A 63 3.26 -13.05 -14.32
N GLY A 64 2.82 -14.31 -14.43
CA GLY A 64 3.28 -15.43 -13.60
C GLY A 64 4.70 -15.94 -13.87
N GLY A 65 5.41 -15.38 -14.86
CA GLY A 65 6.81 -15.74 -15.14
C GLY A 65 7.83 -15.14 -14.17
N ARG A 66 7.40 -14.26 -13.28
CA ARG A 66 8.21 -13.59 -12.27
C ARG A 66 8.12 -14.31 -10.93
N THR A 67 9.04 -13.99 -10.02
CA THR A 67 8.91 -14.37 -8.61
C THR A 67 8.08 -13.30 -7.89
N TRP A 68 6.91 -13.66 -7.36
CA TRP A 68 6.05 -12.75 -6.62
C TRP A 68 6.15 -12.94 -5.12
N ARG A 69 6.10 -11.84 -4.37
CA ARG A 69 6.16 -11.82 -2.91
C ARG A 69 5.06 -10.96 -2.34
N ALA A 70 4.38 -11.47 -1.33
CA ALA A 70 3.49 -10.68 -0.50
C ALA A 70 4.33 -9.72 0.37
N TYR A 71 3.95 -8.44 0.39
CA TYR A 71 4.55 -7.43 1.26
C TYR A 71 4.04 -7.61 2.69
N LEU A 72 4.58 -8.62 3.36
CA LEU A 72 4.22 -8.98 4.72
C LEU A 72 5.50 -9.24 5.52
N SER A 73 5.57 -8.63 6.70
CA SER A 73 6.59 -8.97 7.69
C SER A 73 6.11 -10.10 8.59
N THR A 74 7.04 -10.85 9.16
CA THR A 74 6.76 -11.79 10.26
C THR A 74 7.58 -11.44 11.47
N THR A 75 7.04 -11.79 12.62
CA THR A 75 7.72 -11.60 13.88
C THR A 75 8.64 -12.78 14.16
N GLY A 76 9.86 -12.47 14.58
CA GLY A 76 10.86 -13.47 14.96
C GLY A 76 10.50 -14.17 16.26
N SER A 77 11.10 -15.33 16.46
CA SER A 77 11.09 -16.06 17.73
C SER A 77 12.48 -16.03 18.36
N GLN A 78 12.68 -16.78 19.45
CA GLN A 78 14.01 -16.96 20.03
C GLN A 78 14.95 -17.75 19.10
N THR A 79 14.41 -18.56 18.19
CA THR A 79 15.18 -19.45 17.32
C THR A 79 15.15 -19.06 15.85
N GLU A 80 14.17 -18.23 15.45
CA GLU A 80 14.01 -17.78 14.06
C GLU A 80 14.01 -16.25 14.00
N PRO A 81 14.80 -15.64 13.10
CA PRO A 81 14.81 -14.19 12.96
C PRO A 81 13.46 -13.69 12.45
N ALA A 82 13.15 -12.44 12.77
CA ALA A 82 12.04 -11.74 12.15
C ALA A 82 12.30 -11.56 10.65
N VAL A 83 11.24 -11.54 9.85
CA VAL A 83 11.33 -11.32 8.40
C VAL A 83 10.75 -9.96 8.07
N ASN A 84 11.54 -9.10 7.44
CA ASN A 84 11.09 -7.79 7.00
C ASN A 84 10.50 -7.88 5.59
N ALA A 85 9.32 -7.29 5.38
CA ALA A 85 8.69 -7.21 4.07
C ALA A 85 9.62 -6.52 3.03
N ARG A 86 10.28 -5.42 3.43
CA ARG A 86 11.16 -4.64 2.54
C ARG A 86 12.32 -5.45 1.95
N ASP A 87 12.79 -6.48 2.66
CA ASP A 87 13.97 -7.27 2.27
C ASP A 87 13.58 -8.38 1.27
N ARG A 88 12.28 -8.58 1.01
CA ARG A 88 11.75 -9.68 0.19
C ARG A 88 11.30 -9.26 -1.20
N ILE A 89 11.04 -7.99 -1.43
CA ILE A 89 10.30 -7.51 -2.61
C ILE A 89 11.18 -7.13 -3.82
N GLY A 90 12.46 -7.50 -3.81
CA GLY A 90 13.41 -7.12 -4.86
C GLY A 90 13.84 -5.64 -4.80
N ASP A 91 14.55 -5.19 -5.83
CA ASP A 91 15.15 -3.85 -5.89
C ASP A 91 14.27 -2.81 -6.60
N GLY A 92 13.21 -3.24 -7.30
CA GLY A 92 12.39 -2.39 -8.18
C GLY A 92 12.99 -2.20 -9.58
N PRO A 93 12.42 -1.33 -10.43
CA PRO A 93 11.23 -0.51 -10.18
C PRO A 93 9.93 -1.33 -10.23
N TRP A 94 8.93 -0.89 -9.47
CA TRP A 94 7.61 -1.52 -9.48
C TRP A 94 6.57 -0.69 -10.23
N HIS A 95 5.77 -1.34 -11.06
CA HIS A 95 4.71 -0.72 -11.86
C HIS A 95 3.38 -1.44 -11.65
N ASN A 96 2.29 -0.69 -11.60
CA ASN A 96 0.94 -1.27 -11.50
C ASN A 96 0.46 -1.85 -12.85
N ALA A 97 -0.77 -2.37 -12.88
CA ALA A 97 -1.38 -2.95 -14.08
C ALA A 97 -1.55 -1.97 -15.25
N ASN A 98 -1.55 -0.67 -14.98
CA ASN A 98 -1.54 0.37 -16.01
C ASN A 98 -0.12 0.81 -16.36
N GLY A 99 0.94 0.20 -15.84
CA GLY A 99 2.32 0.61 -16.13
C GLY A 99 2.71 1.97 -15.52
N VAL A 100 1.99 2.44 -14.50
CA VAL A 100 2.38 3.60 -13.68
C VAL A 100 3.44 3.13 -12.67
N MET A 101 4.54 3.87 -12.56
CA MET A 101 5.63 3.53 -11.65
C MET A 101 5.26 3.87 -10.20
N ILE A 102 5.21 2.85 -9.36
CA ILE A 102 4.88 2.95 -7.94
C ILE A 102 6.08 3.40 -7.13
N ALA A 103 7.24 2.79 -7.36
CA ALA A 103 8.50 3.25 -6.79
C ALA A 103 9.67 2.76 -7.64
N ALA A 104 10.72 3.58 -7.73
CA ALA A 104 11.90 3.24 -8.51
C ALA A 104 12.88 2.33 -7.76
N SER A 105 12.81 2.30 -6.43
CA SER A 105 13.71 1.52 -5.58
C SER A 105 13.10 1.26 -4.20
N VAL A 106 13.66 0.31 -3.43
CA VAL A 106 13.31 0.08 -2.02
C VAL A 106 13.42 1.37 -1.20
N ALA A 107 14.43 2.20 -1.46
CA ALA A 107 14.65 3.46 -0.75
C ALA A 107 13.55 4.49 -1.05
N ASP A 108 13.11 4.58 -2.31
CA ASP A 108 11.99 5.44 -2.71
C ASP A 108 10.65 4.92 -2.18
N LEU A 109 10.48 3.60 -2.14
CA LEU A 109 9.26 2.96 -1.62
C LEU A 109 9.05 3.29 -0.13
N HIS A 110 10.10 3.22 0.69
CA HIS A 110 10.01 3.43 2.14
C HIS A 110 10.34 4.85 2.60
N GLY A 111 10.68 5.73 1.64
CA GLY A 111 11.04 7.12 1.93
C GLY A 111 12.32 7.27 2.74
N ASP A 112 13.32 6.43 2.46
CA ASP A 112 14.65 6.49 3.08
C ASP A 112 15.43 7.74 2.61
N ILE A 113 15.11 8.24 1.41
CA ILE A 113 15.69 9.47 0.83
C ILE A 113 14.68 10.63 0.94
N GLU A 114 13.49 10.46 0.36
CA GLU A 114 12.40 11.43 0.39
C GLU A 114 11.12 10.72 0.85
N ARG A 115 10.55 11.21 1.96
CA ARG A 115 9.32 10.66 2.55
C ARG A 115 8.18 10.70 1.52
N ASP A 116 7.42 9.61 1.46
CA ASP A 116 6.18 9.51 0.66
C ASP A 116 6.35 9.80 -0.84
N ARG A 117 7.54 9.52 -1.40
CA ARG A 117 7.80 9.62 -2.84
C ARG A 117 7.14 8.50 -3.66
N ASN A 118 6.78 7.39 -3.03
CA ASN A 118 6.07 6.30 -3.68
C ASN A 118 4.66 6.73 -4.12
N LEU A 119 4.15 6.12 -5.18
CA LEU A 119 2.79 6.33 -5.67
C LEU A 119 1.85 5.20 -5.23
N ILE A 120 1.80 4.91 -3.94
CA ILE A 120 0.72 4.11 -3.35
C ILE A 120 -0.37 5.07 -2.89
N TYR A 121 -1.33 5.28 -3.79
CA TYR A 121 -2.55 6.08 -3.63
C TYR A 121 -3.73 5.30 -4.22
N ARG A 122 -4.96 5.73 -3.93
CA ARG A 122 -6.19 5.08 -4.41
C ARG A 122 -6.17 4.82 -5.92
N GLU A 123 -5.72 5.80 -6.70
CA GLU A 123 -5.75 5.76 -8.16
C GLU A 123 -4.68 4.85 -8.76
N THR A 124 -3.67 4.44 -7.98
CA THR A 124 -2.50 3.72 -8.46
C THR A 124 -2.30 2.36 -7.78
N ALA A 125 -2.87 2.14 -6.59
CA ALA A 125 -2.91 0.86 -5.90
C ALA A 125 -4.00 -0.06 -6.48
N LEU A 126 -3.80 -0.44 -7.75
CA LEU A 126 -4.74 -1.24 -8.52
C LEU A 126 -4.57 -2.73 -8.25
N THR A 127 -5.62 -3.49 -8.55
CA THR A 127 -5.53 -4.95 -8.61
C THR A 127 -4.68 -5.43 -9.78
N GLU A 128 -4.35 -6.73 -9.82
CA GLU A 128 -3.65 -7.33 -10.95
C GLU A 128 -4.42 -7.18 -12.27
N ASN A 129 -5.75 -7.02 -12.20
CA ASN A 129 -6.62 -6.79 -13.35
C ASN A 129 -6.70 -5.30 -13.75
N GLY A 130 -6.11 -4.39 -12.96
CA GLY A 130 -6.20 -2.95 -13.17
C GLY A 130 -7.43 -2.29 -12.54
N ASP A 131 -8.16 -3.00 -11.68
CA ASP A 131 -9.33 -2.46 -11.01
C ASP A 131 -8.97 -1.58 -9.81
N LEU A 132 -9.81 -0.59 -9.52
CA LEU A 132 -9.72 0.20 -8.29
C LEU A 132 -10.17 -0.63 -7.09
N VAL A 133 -9.42 -0.54 -6.00
CA VAL A 133 -9.81 -1.07 -4.70
C VAL A 133 -10.67 -0.03 -3.97
N ASN A 134 -11.71 -0.47 -3.26
CA ASN A 134 -12.55 0.45 -2.48
C ASN A 134 -11.76 1.01 -1.29
N GLY A 135 -11.78 2.33 -1.12
CA GLY A 135 -11.14 3.01 0.00
C GLY A 135 -12.15 3.71 0.88
N ARG A 136 -11.69 4.67 1.67
CA ARG A 136 -12.54 5.47 2.54
C ARG A 136 -13.59 6.26 1.76
N VAL A 137 -13.22 6.73 0.57
CA VAL A 137 -14.12 7.26 -0.44
C VAL A 137 -14.48 6.14 -1.41
N ARG A 138 -15.77 5.77 -1.43
CA ARG A 138 -16.31 4.65 -2.20
C ARG A 138 -17.79 4.88 -2.53
N PRO A 139 -18.39 4.13 -3.46
CA PRO A 139 -19.83 4.20 -3.72
C PRO A 139 -20.66 3.88 -2.47
N GLU A 140 -21.85 4.47 -2.40
CA GLU A 140 -22.79 4.20 -1.31
C GLU A 140 -23.23 2.72 -1.32
N GLY A 141 -23.23 2.09 -0.15
CA GLY A 141 -23.58 0.68 0.01
C GLY A 141 -22.41 -0.30 -0.16
N GLU A 142 -21.25 0.16 -0.62
CA GLU A 142 -20.05 -0.67 -0.74
C GLU A 142 -19.26 -0.75 0.58
N ASN A 143 -18.48 -1.82 0.76
CA ASN A 143 -17.61 -2.00 1.92
C ASN A 143 -16.38 -1.11 1.85
N ASN A 144 -15.91 -0.66 3.02
CA ASN A 144 -14.60 0.00 3.13
C ASN A 144 -13.50 -1.06 3.04
N GLU A 145 -12.56 -0.92 2.12
CA GLU A 145 -11.46 -1.87 1.92
C GLU A 145 -10.10 -1.14 1.89
N HIS A 146 -9.99 -0.06 2.67
CA HIS A 146 -8.84 0.83 2.60
C HIS A 146 -7.59 0.31 3.31
N ASP A 147 -7.80 -0.54 4.32
CA ASP A 147 -6.75 -1.18 5.09
C ASP A 147 -6.11 -2.34 4.35
N MET A 148 -4.78 -2.36 4.37
CA MET A 148 -3.93 -3.37 3.74
C MET A 148 -3.08 -4.06 4.79
N LEU A 149 -3.11 -5.39 4.83
CA LEU A 149 -2.28 -6.18 5.73
C LEU A 149 -0.79 -5.98 5.40
N THR A 150 0.04 -5.70 6.42
CA THR A 150 1.49 -5.54 6.24
C THR A 150 2.31 -6.18 7.35
N GLY A 151 1.83 -6.13 8.60
CA GLY A 151 2.59 -6.50 9.79
C GLY A 151 3.93 -5.76 9.96
N SER A 152 4.07 -4.61 9.31
CA SER A 152 5.33 -3.92 9.13
C SER A 152 5.30 -2.53 9.75
N ASP A 153 6.43 -2.05 10.25
CA ASP A 153 6.60 -0.65 10.59
C ASP A 153 6.67 0.23 9.33
N SER A 154 6.67 1.56 9.51
CA SER A 154 6.74 2.51 8.38
C SER A 154 7.99 2.37 7.49
N ARG A 155 9.03 1.68 7.97
CA ARG A 155 10.25 1.40 7.21
C ARG A 155 10.23 0.04 6.55
N GLY A 156 9.11 -0.69 6.60
CA GLY A 156 8.94 -2.02 6.02
C GLY A 156 9.63 -3.13 6.79
N ARG A 157 9.86 -2.92 8.09
CA ARG A 157 10.51 -3.89 8.99
C ARG A 157 9.49 -4.55 9.89
N ALA A 158 9.77 -5.79 10.29
CA ALA A 158 9.00 -6.45 11.31
C ALA A 158 9.07 -5.68 12.63
N TYR A 159 7.95 -5.64 13.34
CA TYR A 159 7.95 -5.17 14.73
C TYR A 159 8.76 -6.14 15.59
N TRP A 160 9.67 -5.60 16.40
CA TRP A 160 10.49 -6.40 17.31
C TRP A 160 9.66 -6.90 18.50
N GLY A 161 9.81 -8.19 18.84
CA GLY A 161 9.45 -8.70 20.17
C GLY A 161 8.35 -9.75 20.26
N GLY A 162 7.94 -10.42 19.18
CA GLY A 162 7.01 -11.57 19.24
C GLY A 162 5.55 -11.20 19.50
N LEU A 163 5.37 -10.13 20.27
CA LEU A 163 4.19 -9.56 20.83
C LEU A 163 4.60 -8.15 21.28
N GLY A 164 4.33 -7.10 20.49
CA GLY A 164 4.76 -5.75 20.84
C GLY A 164 4.23 -5.30 22.20
N ASN A 165 5.06 -4.51 22.91
CA ASN A 165 4.69 -3.58 23.98
C ASN A 165 3.43 -3.97 24.78
N GLY A 166 3.49 -5.11 25.49
CA GLY A 166 2.40 -5.59 26.33
C GLY A 166 1.69 -6.88 25.88
N GLY A 167 2.21 -7.60 24.88
CA GLY A 167 1.64 -8.90 24.51
C GLY A 167 0.84 -8.92 23.19
N LEU A 168 0.97 -7.90 22.34
CA LEU A 168 0.16 -7.74 21.12
C LEU A 168 0.82 -8.35 19.88
N ASP A 169 0.16 -9.31 19.24
CA ASP A 169 0.50 -9.82 17.92
C ASP A 169 0.26 -8.76 16.83
N PHE A 170 1.16 -8.66 15.86
CA PHE A 170 1.09 -7.69 14.75
C PHE A 170 1.03 -8.35 13.38
N THR A 171 0.85 -9.67 13.33
CA THR A 171 1.00 -10.45 12.11
C THR A 171 -0.02 -11.57 12.00
N CYS A 172 -1.07 -11.60 12.83
CA CYS A 172 -1.99 -12.72 12.90
C CYS A 172 -1.27 -14.08 13.02
N ARG A 173 -0.37 -14.14 14.00
CA ARG A 173 0.52 -15.27 14.33
C ARG A 173 1.34 -15.68 13.12
N ASN A 174 2.08 -14.73 12.56
CA ASN A 174 2.85 -14.90 11.32
C ASN A 174 2.00 -15.43 10.16
N TRP A 175 0.80 -14.89 10.03
CA TRP A 175 -0.17 -15.14 8.97
C TRP A 175 -0.73 -16.57 8.93
N THR A 176 -0.90 -17.17 10.12
CA THR A 176 -1.42 -18.53 10.29
C THR A 176 -2.67 -18.57 11.18
N TYR A 177 -3.29 -17.42 11.41
CA TYR A 177 -4.40 -17.32 12.34
C TYR A 177 -5.50 -16.38 11.86
N GLY A 178 -6.74 -16.89 11.84
CA GLY A 178 -7.93 -16.16 11.41
C GLY A 178 -8.96 -15.90 12.51
N GLY A 179 -8.56 -15.98 13.79
CA GLY A 179 -9.47 -15.76 14.93
C GLY A 179 -9.53 -14.31 15.41
N SER A 180 -10.49 -14.01 16.28
CA SER A 180 -10.79 -12.65 16.75
C SER A 180 -9.93 -12.16 17.93
N ASP A 181 -9.09 -13.01 18.51
CA ASP A 181 -8.17 -12.69 19.62
C ASP A 181 -6.72 -12.46 19.16
N GLY A 182 -6.52 -12.21 17.86
CA GLY A 182 -5.24 -11.83 17.26
C GLY A 182 -5.33 -10.46 16.61
N ASN A 183 -4.20 -9.88 16.19
CA ASN A 183 -4.20 -8.62 15.45
C ASN A 183 -3.10 -8.62 14.38
N ALA A 184 -3.24 -7.74 13.40
CA ALA A 184 -2.20 -7.40 12.45
C ALA A 184 -2.02 -5.89 12.34
N VAL A 185 -0.80 -5.43 12.06
CA VAL A 185 -0.58 -4.05 11.62
C VAL A 185 -0.95 -3.93 10.15
N ILE A 186 -1.65 -2.84 9.82
CA ILE A 186 -2.09 -2.51 8.48
C ILE A 186 -1.52 -1.16 8.02
N GLY A 187 -1.70 -0.83 6.75
CA GLY A 187 -1.58 0.54 6.24
C GLY A 187 -2.67 0.88 5.24
N HIS A 188 -2.66 2.11 4.71
CA HIS A 188 -3.76 2.66 3.91
C HIS A 188 -3.38 2.86 2.46
N HIS A 189 -3.95 2.09 1.53
CA HIS A 189 -3.64 2.23 0.10
C HIS A 189 -4.11 3.55 -0.50
N ASP A 190 -5.15 4.15 0.11
CA ASP A 190 -5.73 5.42 -0.31
C ASP A 190 -5.09 6.64 0.36
N ARG A 191 -4.20 6.42 1.35
CA ARG A 191 -3.56 7.48 2.16
C ARG A 191 -4.56 8.40 2.88
N LEU A 192 -5.79 7.93 3.16
CA LEU A 192 -6.83 8.74 3.80
C LEU A 192 -7.06 8.32 5.26
N SER A 193 -6.70 9.18 6.20
CA SER A 193 -6.93 8.97 7.63
C SER A 193 -7.02 10.31 8.37
N GLY A 194 -7.66 10.30 9.54
CA GLY A 194 -7.65 11.47 10.43
C GLY A 194 -6.37 11.60 11.27
N TRP A 195 -5.54 10.55 11.32
CA TRP A 195 -4.41 10.45 12.24
C TRP A 195 -3.11 10.06 11.54
N ASN A 196 -3.09 8.89 10.90
CA ASN A 196 -1.91 8.32 10.25
C ASN A 196 -2.28 7.83 8.86
N THR A 197 -1.63 8.37 7.83
CA THR A 197 -1.88 8.08 6.41
C THR A 197 -0.81 7.16 5.81
N SER A 198 -0.02 6.49 6.65
CA SER A 198 1.00 5.55 6.19
C SER A 198 0.37 4.40 5.38
N TRP A 199 0.94 4.14 4.20
CA TRP A 199 0.50 3.04 3.33
C TRP A 199 0.81 1.64 3.87
N ASN A 200 1.75 1.53 4.81
CA ASN A 200 2.21 0.25 5.36
C ASN A 200 2.20 0.12 6.88
N SER A 201 1.91 1.19 7.65
CA SER A 201 2.03 1.18 9.11
C SER A 201 1.15 2.25 9.75
N SER A 202 -0.17 2.05 9.72
CA SER A 202 -1.16 2.98 10.24
C SER A 202 -1.66 2.64 11.64
N HIS A 203 -2.39 1.53 11.77
CA HIS A 203 -2.94 1.01 13.03
C HIS A 203 -3.02 -0.52 13.00
N THR A 204 -3.59 -1.11 14.06
CA THR A 204 -3.87 -2.55 14.14
C THR A 204 -5.30 -2.85 13.72
N THR A 205 -5.54 -4.09 13.31
CA THR A 205 -6.89 -4.65 13.16
C THR A 205 -7.53 -4.93 14.52
N GLU A 206 -8.86 -5.09 14.55
CA GLU A 206 -9.64 -5.51 15.74
C GLU A 206 -9.60 -7.04 15.98
N GLY A 207 -9.13 -7.79 14.98
CA GLY A 207 -9.08 -9.25 14.96
C GLY A 207 -8.32 -9.74 13.74
N CYS A 208 -8.29 -11.06 13.51
CA CYS A 208 -7.70 -11.66 12.31
C CYS A 208 -8.70 -12.39 11.42
N SER A 209 -9.99 -12.42 11.77
CA SER A 209 -11.00 -12.95 10.87
C SER A 209 -11.34 -11.93 9.77
N LEU A 210 -11.90 -12.40 8.66
CA LEU A 210 -12.37 -11.48 7.60
C LEU A 210 -13.45 -10.52 8.13
N ALA A 211 -14.30 -10.97 9.07
CA ALA A 211 -15.32 -10.11 9.68
C ALA A 211 -14.67 -8.97 10.50
N ASP A 212 -13.63 -9.27 11.27
CA ASP A 212 -12.92 -8.26 12.07
C ASP A 212 -12.15 -7.28 11.17
N PHE A 213 -11.63 -7.74 10.04
CA PHE A 213 -11.03 -6.84 9.04
C PHE A 213 -12.07 -5.89 8.44
N VAL A 214 -13.28 -6.38 8.13
CA VAL A 214 -14.39 -5.54 7.65
C VAL A 214 -14.82 -4.53 8.70
N GLU A 215 -14.88 -4.92 9.97
CA GLU A 215 -15.17 -4.00 11.09
C GLU A 215 -14.09 -2.93 11.26
N THR A 216 -12.82 -3.30 11.05
CA THR A 216 -11.68 -2.37 11.10
C THR A 216 -11.75 -1.34 9.97
N GLY A 217 -12.12 -1.76 8.75
CA GLY A 217 -12.11 -0.90 7.56
C GLY A 217 -11.35 -1.47 6.34
N GLY A 218 -11.05 -2.77 6.37
CA GLY A 218 -10.36 -3.51 5.33
C GLY A 218 -11.12 -4.73 4.82
N ALA A 219 -10.46 -5.49 3.95
CA ALA A 219 -10.97 -6.76 3.43
C ALA A 219 -9.89 -7.87 3.41
N GLY A 220 -8.88 -7.74 4.27
CA GLY A 220 -7.73 -8.66 4.30
C GLY A 220 -6.91 -8.69 3.00
N ARG A 221 -6.91 -7.57 2.27
CA ARG A 221 -6.09 -7.40 1.07
C ARG A 221 -4.65 -7.06 1.45
N PHE A 222 -3.72 -7.38 0.57
CA PHE A 222 -2.31 -7.05 0.76
C PHE A 222 -1.64 -6.72 -0.59
N TYR A 223 -0.42 -6.21 -0.52
CA TYR A 223 0.35 -5.85 -1.71
C TYR A 223 1.21 -7.03 -2.18
N CYS A 224 1.31 -7.18 -3.49
CA CYS A 224 2.16 -8.14 -4.17
C CYS A 224 3.21 -7.41 -4.98
N PHE A 225 4.48 -7.77 -4.81
CA PHE A 225 5.62 -7.19 -5.52
C PHE A 225 6.38 -8.29 -6.27
N ALA A 226 6.77 -8.00 -7.51
CA ALA A 226 7.76 -8.81 -8.19
C ALA A 226 9.13 -8.61 -7.53
N ALA A 227 9.84 -9.71 -7.28
CA ALA A 227 11.10 -9.76 -6.53
C ALA A 227 12.25 -10.36 -7.36
N ASP A 228 12.09 -10.42 -8.68
CA ASP A 228 13.03 -11.00 -9.65
C ASP A 228 14.02 -9.97 -10.24
#